data_AF-A0A7V2RL00-F1
#
_entry.id   AF-A0A7V2RL00-F1
#
_cell.length_a   1.000
_cell.length_b   1.000
_cell.length_c   1.000
_cell.angle_alpha   90.00
_cell.angle_beta   90.00
_cell.angle_gamma   90.00
#
_symmetry.space_group_name_H-M   'P 1'
#
loop_
_entity.id
_entity.type
_entity.pdbx_description
1 polymer ?
#
loop_
_entity_poly.entity_id
_entity_poly.type
_entity_poly.pdbx_seq_one_letter_code
_entity_poly.pdbx_strand_id
1 'polypeptide(L)'
;MQLIKKNTKKLSGNRSSSHTVLALVGDTQVGLWVVRSLARNGLTVHAVVHSRHGQSAHSRFAASAWLLDHSPGSKEFIRELKEL
;
A
#
# COMPACT_ATOMS: atom_id res chain seq x y z
N MET A 1 25.50 -13.96 -18.00
CA MET A 1 24.26 -13.17 -17.97
C MET A 1 23.12 -14.14 -17.59
N GLN A 2 22.74 -14.22 -16.31
CA GLN A 2 21.72 -15.19 -15.85
C GLN A 2 20.32 -14.66 -16.11
N LEU A 3 19.52 -15.43 -16.86
CA LEU A 3 18.13 -15.14 -17.15
C LEU A 3 17.26 -15.55 -15.95
N ILE A 4 16.74 -14.59 -15.20
CA ILE A 4 15.81 -14.86 -14.08
C ILE A 4 14.48 -15.34 -14.66
N LYS A 5 14.19 -16.64 -14.56
CA LYS A 5 12.88 -17.23 -14.92
C LYS A 5 11.82 -16.75 -13.93
N LYS A 6 10.85 -15.94 -14.40
CA LYS A 6 9.66 -15.57 -13.62
C LYS A 6 8.78 -16.80 -13.42
N ASN A 7 8.70 -17.29 -12.18
CA ASN A 7 7.79 -18.35 -11.79
C ASN A 7 6.37 -17.77 -11.59
N THR A 8 5.63 -17.60 -12.68
CA THR A 8 4.23 -17.15 -12.61
C THR A 8 3.36 -18.40 -12.45
N LYS A 9 3.03 -18.75 -11.21
CA LYS A 9 1.95 -19.70 -10.93
C LYS A 9 0.66 -19.14 -11.53
N LYS A 10 0.16 -19.79 -12.57
CA LYS A 10 -1.13 -19.48 -13.20
C LYS A 10 -2.23 -19.85 -12.22
N LEU A 11 -2.70 -18.86 -11.44
CA LEU A 11 -3.86 -19.02 -10.56
C LEU A 11 -5.09 -19.24 -11.44
N SER A 12 -5.57 -20.48 -11.45
CA SER A 12 -6.85 -20.88 -12.05
C SER A 12 -7.99 -20.41 -11.15
N GLY A 13 -9.04 -19.84 -11.74
CA GLY A 13 -10.31 -19.63 -11.03
C GLY A 13 -11.10 -18.44 -11.53
N ASN A 14 -12.20 -18.72 -12.20
CA ASN A 14 -13.24 -17.80 -12.62
C ASN A 14 -13.85 -17.04 -11.42
N ARG A 15 -13.35 -15.83 -11.11
CA ARG A 15 -14.07 -14.79 -10.37
C ARG A 15 -13.83 -13.46 -11.08
N SER A 16 -14.90 -12.74 -11.39
CA SER A 16 -14.83 -11.30 -11.64
C SER A 16 -14.50 -10.60 -10.30
N SER A 17 -13.31 -10.86 -9.76
CA SER A 17 -12.79 -10.18 -8.57
C SER A 17 -11.80 -9.15 -9.06
N SER A 18 -12.15 -7.87 -8.97
CA SER A 18 -11.14 -6.81 -8.91
C SER A 18 -10.16 -7.21 -7.82
N HIS A 19 -8.90 -7.46 -8.17
CA HIS A 19 -7.91 -7.86 -7.18
C HIS A 19 -7.61 -6.64 -6.31
N THR A 20 -8.00 -6.73 -5.04
CA THR A 20 -7.85 -5.65 -4.06
C THR A 20 -6.54 -5.82 -3.29
N VAL A 21 -5.80 -4.73 -3.13
CA VAL A 21 -4.51 -4.70 -2.42
C VAL A 21 -4.56 -3.63 -1.33
N LEU A 22 -4.20 -4.00 -0.11
CA LEU A 22 -3.86 -3.05 0.94
C LEU A 22 -2.36 -2.76 0.89
N ALA A 23 -1.99 -1.51 0.63
CA ALA A 23 -0.61 -1.05 0.51
C ALA A 23 -0.20 -0.24 1.74
N LEU A 24 0.73 -0.79 2.53
CA LEU A 24 1.41 -0.11 3.64
C LEU A 24 2.75 0.40 3.12
N VAL A 25 2.80 1.66 2.70
CA VAL A 25 3.99 2.26 2.08
C VAL A 25 4.37 3.57 2.75
N GLY A 26 5.67 3.77 2.93
CA GLY A 26 6.19 5.06 3.41
C GLY A 26 6.06 6.16 2.35
N ASP A 27 6.03 7.41 2.80
CA ASP A 27 6.05 8.59 1.93
C ASP A 27 7.42 8.77 1.24
N THR A 28 7.64 7.92 0.24
CA THR A 28 8.88 7.81 -0.52
C THR A 28 8.57 7.68 -2.01
N GLN A 29 9.56 7.98 -2.85
CA GLN A 29 9.44 7.74 -4.29
C GLN A 29 9.15 6.27 -4.62
N VAL A 30 9.68 5.34 -3.81
CA VAL A 30 9.42 3.91 -3.97
C VAL A 30 7.96 3.59 -3.66
N GLY A 31 7.41 4.10 -2.55
CA GLY A 31 6.00 3.94 -2.20
C GLY A 31 5.06 4.46 -3.30
N LEU A 32 5.41 5.62 -3.86
CA LEU A 32 4.72 6.17 -5.04
C LEU A 32 4.76 5.23 -6.24
N TRP A 33 5.92 4.70 -6.57
CA TRP A 33 6.07 3.84 -7.74
C TRP A 33 5.31 2.52 -7.58
N VAL A 34 5.28 1.95 -6.37
CA VAL A 34 4.52 0.75 -6.04
C VAL A 34 3.03 0.98 -6.20
N VAL A 35 2.45 1.96 -5.50
CA VAL A 35 1.00 2.21 -5.53
C VAL A 35 0.54 2.56 -6.94
N ARG A 36 1.30 3.44 -7.63
CA ARG A 36 1.01 3.80 -9.02
C ARG A 36 1.05 2.60 -9.96
N SER A 37 2.03 1.71 -9.81
CA SER A 37 2.15 0.54 -10.69
C SER A 37 1.02 -0.45 -10.44
N LEU A 38 0.66 -0.73 -9.19
CA LEU A 38 -0.44 -1.62 -8.84
C LEU A 38 -1.76 -1.11 -9.42
N ALA A 39 -2.07 0.17 -9.20
CA ALA A 39 -3.29 0.79 -9.73
C ALA A 39 -3.33 0.79 -11.27
N ARG A 40 -2.22 1.10 -11.94
CA ARG A 40 -2.13 1.07 -13.41
C ARG A 40 -2.29 -0.33 -14.01
N ASN A 41 -2.05 -1.38 -13.24
CA ASN A 41 -2.29 -2.76 -13.66
C ASN A 41 -3.70 -3.25 -13.32
N GLY A 42 -4.63 -2.35 -12.99
CA GLY A 42 -6.04 -2.67 -12.76
C GLY A 42 -6.35 -3.24 -11.37
N LEU A 43 -5.42 -3.11 -10.42
CA LEU A 43 -5.65 -3.50 -9.03
C LEU A 43 -6.38 -2.37 -8.29
N THR A 44 -7.33 -2.74 -7.45
CA THR A 44 -7.96 -1.78 -6.53
C THR A 44 -7.04 -1.63 -5.33
N VAL A 45 -6.36 -0.50 -5.20
CA VAL A 45 -5.37 -0.28 -4.14
C VAL A 45 -5.96 0.59 -3.06
N HIS A 46 -5.94 0.14 -1.81
CA HIS A 46 -6.20 0.96 -0.64
C HIS A 46 -4.86 1.23 0.05
N ALA A 47 -4.53 2.49 0.33
CA ALA A 47 -3.25 2.87 0.91
C ALA A 47 -3.41 3.29 2.37
N VAL A 48 -2.49 2.85 3.21
CA VAL A 48 -2.28 3.45 4.53
C VAL A 48 -1.01 4.28 4.43
N VAL A 49 -1.16 5.56 4.71
CA VAL A 49 -0.16 6.59 4.50
C VAL A 49 0.36 7.06 5.85
N HIS A 50 1.69 7.06 5.97
CA HIS A 50 2.38 7.74 7.05
C HIS A 50 3.26 8.83 6.44
N SER A 51 2.84 10.09 6.58
CA SER A 51 3.64 11.25 6.18
C SER A 51 3.55 12.35 7.24
N ARG A 52 4.68 13.02 7.47
CA ARG A 52 4.75 14.19 8.36
C ARG A 52 4.04 15.41 7.79
N HIS A 53 3.74 15.40 6.49
CA HIS A 53 3.21 16.56 5.76
C HIS A 53 1.75 16.36 5.31
N GLY A 54 1.05 15.35 5.85
CA GLY A 54 -0.35 15.06 5.50
C GLY A 54 -0.47 14.00 4.41
N GLN A 55 -1.31 14.22 3.40
CA GLN A 55 -1.54 13.22 2.36
C GLN A 55 -0.30 13.07 1.44
N SER A 56 0.23 11.86 1.33
CA SER A 56 1.37 11.55 0.46
C SER A 56 0.98 11.66 -1.02
N ALA A 57 1.94 11.93 -1.90
CA ALA A 57 1.68 12.04 -3.34
C ALA A 57 1.07 10.75 -3.95
N HIS A 58 1.35 9.61 -3.32
CA HIS A 58 0.91 8.29 -3.80
C HIS A 58 -0.54 7.95 -3.47
N SER A 59 -1.16 8.63 -2.50
CA SER A 59 -2.58 8.46 -2.18
C SER A 59 -3.49 8.76 -3.37
N ARG A 60 -3.06 9.66 -4.26
CA ARG A 60 -3.77 10.05 -5.50
C ARG A 60 -3.95 8.90 -6.50
N PHE A 61 -3.18 7.83 -6.37
CA PHE A 61 -3.25 6.65 -7.23
C PHE A 61 -4.00 5.49 -6.56
N ALA A 62 -4.38 5.62 -5.30
CA ALA A 62 -5.15 4.62 -4.56
C ALA A 62 -6.66 4.91 -4.69
N ALA A 63 -7.48 3.87 -4.57
CA ALA A 63 -8.93 3.94 -4.49
C ALA A 63 -9.40 4.55 -3.15
N SER A 64 -8.65 4.31 -2.07
CA SER A 64 -8.79 5.04 -0.81
C SER A 64 -7.44 5.19 -0.14
N ALA A 65 -7.30 6.21 0.71
CA ALA A 65 -6.11 6.42 1.51
C ALA A 65 -6.47 6.83 2.94
N TRP A 66 -5.85 6.19 3.92
CA TRP A 66 -5.98 6.53 5.34
C TRP A 66 -4.67 7.08 5.85
N LEU A 67 -4.73 8.18 6.61
CA LEU A 67 -3.56 8.72 7.28
C LEU A 67 -3.44 8.07 8.65
N LEU A 68 -2.22 7.71 9.04
CA LEU A 68 -1.91 7.41 10.44
C LEU A 68 -1.53 8.70 11.16
N ASP A 69 -2.37 9.12 12.12
CA ASP A 69 -2.14 10.32 12.95
C ASP A 69 -0.90 10.21 13.83
N HIS A 70 -0.58 8.98 14.23
CA HIS A 70 0.56 8.68 15.09
C HIS A 70 1.55 7.75 14.41
N SER A 71 2.85 8.02 14.61
CA SER A 71 3.89 7.09 14.17
C SER A 71 3.84 5.81 15.01
N PRO A 72 4.12 4.63 14.44
CA PRO A 72 4.17 3.38 15.22
C PRO A 72 5.12 3.41 16.41
N GLY A 73 6.17 4.25 16.37
CA GLY A 73 7.11 4.45 17.47
C GLY A 73 6.77 5.60 18.42
N SER A 74 5.68 6.33 18.18
CA SER A 74 5.25 7.42 19.06
C SER A 74 4.71 6.87 20.37
N LYS A 75 4.90 7.62 21.47
CA LYS A 75 4.42 7.20 22.79
C LYS A 75 2.90 7.16 22.83
N GLU A 76 2.27 8.04 22.07
CA GLU A 76 0.83 8.20 21.90
C GLU A 76 0.23 6.93 21.27
N PHE A 77 0.81 6.45 20.17
CA PHE A 77 0.39 5.20 19.53
C PHE A 77 0.56 3.99 20.45
N ILE A 78 1.71 3.86 21.12
CA ILE A 78 1.96 2.74 22.04
C ILE A 78 0.99 2.76 23.22
N ARG A 79 0.61 3.95 23.69
CA ARG A 79 -0.35 4.12 24.79
C ARG A 79 -1.75 3.71 24.34
N GLU A 80 -2.21 4.21 23.20
CA GLU A 80 -3.50 3.83 22.60
C GLU A 80 -3.61 2.31 22.42
N LEU A 81 -2.55 1.67 21.94
CA LEU A 81 -2.51 0.22 21.71
C LEU A 81 -2.56 -0.61 23.01
N LYS A 82 -2.16 -0.03 24.15
CA LYS A 82 -2.25 -0.67 25.47
C LYS A 82 -3.62 -0.50 26.13
N GLU A 83 -4.42 0.45 25.65
CA GLU A 83 -5.76 0.75 26.18
C GLU A 83 -6.87 -0.03 25.44
N LEU A 84 -6.53 -0.77 24.37
CA LEU A 84 -7.38 -1.72 23.62
C LEU A 84 -7.25 -3.16 24.14
#